data_AF-A0A7Y2XBT9-F1
#
_entry.id   AF-A0A7Y2XBT9-F1
#
_cell.length_a   1.000
_cell.length_b   1.000
_cell.length_c   1.000
_cell.angle_alpha   90.00
_cell.angle_beta   90.00
_cell.angle_gamma   90.00
#
_symmetry.space_group_name_H-M   'P 1'
#
loop_
_entity.id
_entity.type
_entity.pdbx_description
1 polymer ?
#
loop_
_entity_poly.entity_id
_entity_poly.type
_entity_poly.pdbx_seq_one_letter_code
_entity_poly.pdbx_strand_id
1 'polypeptide(L)'
;MIAELKQARRFNETIILFAFSTLCLVLSLYRILISETSMFLFLNWNLFLAFIPWALSSTLIIYPKLQMKKLAVFSLFGTWLLFFPNAPYILTDLFHLNLNSSMPMWFDLLLILSFAWVGLMFGFMSLWDIEKILTNYWQSSRLKKIVKATIAVPLVSMLLLLLGSFGIYLGRYLRWNSWDIIQEPFSIIYDIGDRVINPFSHPRTWGVTLFMWLFLSLVYWSLKLIRSRRN
;
A
#
# COMPACT_ATOMS: atom_id res chain seq x y z
N MET A 1 12.79 18.62 -11.43
CA MET A 1 12.32 17.66 -10.39
C MET A 1 12.28 18.26 -8.99
N ILE A 2 13.38 18.78 -8.42
CA ILE A 2 13.37 19.35 -7.05
C ILE A 2 12.46 20.58 -6.94
N ALA A 3 12.50 21.49 -7.92
CA ALA A 3 11.62 22.67 -7.96
C ALA A 3 10.13 22.28 -7.98
N GLU A 4 9.77 21.30 -8.83
CA GLU A 4 8.42 20.72 -8.93
C GLU A 4 7.96 20.09 -7.60
N LEU A 5 8.84 19.35 -6.91
CA LEU A 5 8.53 18.75 -5.60
C LEU A 5 8.30 19.81 -4.52
N LYS A 6 9.08 20.90 -4.54
CA LYS A 6 8.88 22.03 -3.62
C LYS A 6 7.56 22.74 -3.91
N GLN A 7 7.25 22.97 -5.18
CA GLN A 7 5.99 23.58 -5.60
C GLN A 7 4.76 22.74 -5.22
N ALA A 8 4.88 21.41 -5.30
CA ALA A 8 3.85 20.46 -4.87
C ALA A 8 3.80 20.21 -3.35
N ARG A 9 4.66 20.88 -2.55
CA ARG A 9 4.84 20.67 -1.09
C ARG A 9 5.21 19.22 -0.70
N ARG A 10 5.83 18.47 -1.62
CA ARG A 10 6.21 17.05 -1.44
C ARG A 10 7.67 16.83 -1.07
N PHE A 11 8.49 17.87 -1.14
CA PHE A 11 9.92 17.76 -0.95
C PHE A 11 10.29 17.14 0.42
N ASN A 12 9.68 17.62 1.50
CA ASN A 12 9.94 17.11 2.85
C ASN A 12 9.44 15.68 3.04
N GLU A 13 8.24 15.36 2.52
CA GLU A 13 7.69 13.99 2.55
C GLU A 13 8.63 13.02 1.84
N THR A 14 9.09 13.40 0.65
CA THR A 14 10.02 12.61 -0.17
C THR A 14 11.33 12.37 0.57
N ILE A 15 11.94 13.42 1.14
CA ILE A 15 13.20 13.29 1.89
C ILE A 15 13.04 12.32 3.07
N ILE A 16 11.97 12.47 3.85
CA ILE A 16 11.74 11.64 5.04
C ILE A 16 11.54 10.18 4.64
N LEU A 17 10.73 9.91 3.61
CA LEU A 17 10.52 8.54 3.11
C LEU A 17 11.82 7.92 2.62
N PHE A 18 12.61 8.63 1.82
CA PHE A 18 13.90 8.13 1.35
C PHE A 18 14.90 7.92 2.50
N ALA A 19 14.92 8.80 3.50
CA ALA A 19 15.77 8.64 4.68
C ALA A 19 15.37 7.38 5.48
N PHE A 20 14.09 7.16 5.71
CA PHE A 20 13.60 5.96 6.40
C PHE A 20 13.80 4.68 5.59
N SER A 21 13.57 4.70 4.27
CA SER A 21 13.89 3.56 3.41
C SER A 21 15.39 3.25 3.43
N THR A 22 16.25 4.27 3.42
CA THR A 22 17.70 4.08 3.54
C THR A 22 18.07 3.47 4.88
N LEU A 23 17.47 3.92 5.98
CA LEU A 23 17.65 3.31 7.30
C LEU A 23 17.24 1.83 7.30
N CYS A 24 16.08 1.49 6.72
CA CYS A 24 15.64 0.11 6.55
C CYS A 24 16.65 -0.74 5.77
N LEU A 25 17.17 -0.22 4.65
CA LEU A 25 18.21 -0.90 3.87
C LEU A 25 19.48 -1.13 4.70
N VAL A 26 19.95 -0.11 5.43
CA VAL A 26 21.14 -0.23 6.29
C VAL A 26 20.94 -1.28 7.38
N LEU A 27 19.78 -1.30 8.05
CA LEU A 27 19.46 -2.30 9.06
C LEU A 27 19.39 -3.72 8.47
N SER A 28 18.83 -3.87 7.26
CA SER A 28 18.80 -5.15 6.55
C SER A 28 20.20 -5.65 6.19
N LEU A 29 21.07 -4.76 5.68
CA LEU A 29 22.45 -5.10 5.37
C LEU A 29 23.25 -5.44 6.64
N TYR A 30 23.09 -4.66 7.70
CA TYR A 30 23.72 -4.92 9.00
C TYR A 30 23.36 -6.31 9.53
N ARG A 31 22.07 -6.69 9.43
CA ARG A 31 21.61 -8.03 9.79
C ARG A 31 22.34 -9.12 9.00
N ILE A 32 22.45 -8.96 7.68
CA ILE A 32 23.11 -9.95 6.80
C ILE A 32 24.58 -10.11 7.18
N LEU A 33 25.28 -8.99 7.42
CA LEU A 33 26.70 -8.98 7.72
C LEU A 33 27.05 -9.72 9.02
N ILE A 34 26.17 -9.67 10.03
CA ILE A 34 26.45 -10.31 11.32
C ILE A 34 25.84 -11.71 11.41
N SER A 35 24.63 -11.92 10.86
CA SER A 35 23.96 -13.21 10.94
C SER A 35 24.48 -14.21 9.92
N GLU A 36 25.17 -13.73 8.87
CA GLU A 36 25.59 -14.48 7.67
C GLU A 36 24.42 -15.18 6.95
N THR A 37 23.18 -14.73 7.20
CA THR A 37 21.96 -15.26 6.58
C THR A 37 21.26 -14.20 5.73
N SER A 38 20.66 -14.62 4.61
CA SER A 38 19.82 -13.79 3.76
C SER A 38 18.35 -13.69 4.25
N MET A 39 18.06 -14.15 5.47
CA MET A 39 16.73 -14.07 6.05
C MET A 39 16.28 -12.59 6.12
N PHE A 40 15.03 -12.34 5.73
CA PHE A 40 14.41 -11.01 5.58
C PHE A 40 14.93 -10.12 4.45
N LEU A 41 15.82 -10.60 3.56
CA LEU A 41 16.26 -9.81 2.39
C LEU A 41 15.08 -9.43 1.47
N PHE A 42 14.05 -10.30 1.40
CA PHE A 42 12.81 -10.05 0.66
C PHE A 42 12.03 -8.82 1.15
N LEU A 43 12.25 -8.33 2.39
CA LEU A 43 11.62 -7.10 2.88
C LEU A 43 12.03 -5.89 2.02
N ASN A 44 13.26 -5.86 1.50
CA ASN A 44 13.73 -4.82 0.60
C ASN A 44 12.93 -4.82 -0.70
N TRP A 45 12.64 -6.01 -1.22
CA TRP A 45 11.79 -6.16 -2.40
C TRP A 45 10.36 -5.71 -2.11
N ASN A 46 9.76 -6.14 -1.00
CA ASN A 46 8.40 -5.73 -0.63
C ASN A 46 8.31 -4.20 -0.43
N LEU A 47 9.33 -3.58 0.16
CA LEU A 47 9.38 -2.12 0.33
C LEU A 47 9.51 -1.39 -1.01
N PHE A 48 10.28 -1.94 -1.96
CA PHE A 48 10.34 -1.42 -3.32
C PHE A 48 8.97 -1.52 -4.02
N LEU A 49 8.22 -2.62 -3.85
CA LEU A 49 6.86 -2.74 -4.39
C LEU A 49 5.89 -1.75 -3.72
N ALA A 50 6.03 -1.51 -2.41
CA ALA A 50 5.25 -0.52 -1.68
C ALA A 50 5.52 0.92 -2.15
N PHE A 51 6.73 1.21 -2.65
CA PHE A 51 7.09 2.51 -3.21
C PHE A 51 6.36 2.81 -4.53
N ILE A 52 6.05 1.80 -5.35
CA ILE A 52 5.43 1.97 -6.68
C ILE A 52 4.11 2.77 -6.60
N PRO A 53 3.10 2.40 -5.80
CA PRO A 53 1.85 3.16 -5.66
C PRO A 53 2.08 4.64 -5.32
N TRP A 54 3.01 4.92 -4.39
CA TRP A 54 3.34 6.30 -4.00
C TRP A 54 4.04 7.08 -5.10
N ALA A 55 4.94 6.45 -5.85
CA ALA A 55 5.59 7.08 -6.99
C ALA A 55 4.55 7.43 -8.07
N LEU A 56 3.67 6.50 -8.40
CA LEU A 56 2.60 6.72 -9.39
C LEU A 56 1.66 7.85 -8.96
N SER A 57 1.16 7.84 -7.72
CA SER A 57 0.28 8.90 -7.22
C SER A 57 0.99 10.25 -7.18
N SER A 58 2.27 10.28 -6.83
CA SER A 58 3.10 11.48 -6.83
C SER A 58 3.27 12.06 -8.24
N THR A 59 3.52 11.23 -9.25
CA THR A 59 3.62 11.72 -10.65
C THR A 59 2.34 12.39 -11.12
N LEU A 60 1.16 11.85 -10.76
CA LEU A 60 -0.12 12.45 -11.11
C LEU A 60 -0.31 13.83 -10.45
N ILE A 61 0.17 14.00 -9.22
CA ILE A 61 0.05 15.28 -8.50
C ILE A 61 1.06 16.31 -9.03
N ILE A 62 2.29 15.89 -9.33
CA ILE A 62 3.35 16.76 -9.86
C ILE A 62 3.05 17.22 -11.28
N TYR A 63 2.42 16.37 -12.11
CA TYR A 63 2.09 16.69 -13.49
C TYR A 63 0.58 16.71 -13.73
N PRO A 64 -0.16 17.76 -13.33
CA PRO A 64 -1.62 17.85 -13.45
C PRO A 64 -2.16 17.63 -14.87
N LYS A 65 -1.37 17.94 -15.91
CA LYS A 65 -1.74 17.68 -17.31
C LYS A 65 -2.00 16.20 -17.59
N LEU A 66 -1.35 15.27 -16.87
CA LEU A 66 -1.62 13.83 -16.98
C LEU A 66 -3.03 13.48 -16.50
N GLN A 67 -3.57 14.23 -15.51
CA GLN A 67 -4.94 14.03 -15.01
C GLN A 67 -6.01 14.35 -16.07
N MET A 68 -5.67 15.10 -17.12
CA MET A 68 -6.60 15.36 -18.23
C MET A 68 -6.74 14.14 -19.17
N LYS A 69 -5.75 13.23 -19.16
CA LYS A 69 -5.74 12.03 -20.02
C LYS A 69 -6.40 10.87 -19.27
N LYS A 70 -7.70 10.64 -19.53
CA LYS A 70 -8.49 9.58 -18.87
C LYS A 70 -7.83 8.19 -18.91
N LEU A 71 -7.26 7.82 -20.06
CA LEU A 71 -6.57 6.52 -20.21
C LEU A 71 -5.34 6.41 -19.30
N ALA A 72 -4.55 7.48 -19.20
CA ALA A 72 -3.37 7.50 -18.32
C ALA A 72 -3.77 7.35 -16.85
N VAL A 73 -4.82 8.05 -16.44
CA VAL A 73 -5.33 7.99 -15.05
C VAL A 73 -5.90 6.61 -14.74
N PHE A 74 -6.68 6.02 -15.65
CA PHE A 74 -7.23 4.68 -15.47
C PHE A 74 -6.13 3.61 -15.38
N SER A 75 -5.16 3.66 -16.29
CA SER A 75 -4.01 2.75 -16.26
C SER A 75 -3.21 2.89 -14.97
N LEU A 76 -2.89 4.12 -14.57
CA LEU A 76 -2.15 4.40 -13.33
C LEU A 76 -2.92 3.96 -12.09
N PHE A 77 -4.25 4.13 -12.06
CA PHE A 77 -5.08 3.67 -10.97
C PHE A 77 -5.14 2.14 -10.89
N GLY A 78 -5.24 1.46 -12.04
CA GLY A 78 -5.18 0.00 -12.11
C GLY A 78 -3.85 -0.54 -11.58
N THR A 79 -2.72 0.03 -12.04
CA THR A 79 -1.40 -0.32 -11.53
C THR A 79 -1.26 0.02 -10.04
N TRP A 80 -1.75 1.17 -9.61
CA TRP A 80 -1.76 1.55 -8.19
C TRP A 80 -2.49 0.50 -7.34
N LEU A 81 -3.70 0.07 -7.75
CA LEU A 81 -4.49 -0.91 -6.99
C LEU A 81 -3.82 -2.28 -6.92
N LEU A 82 -3.11 -2.67 -7.97
CA LEU A 82 -2.39 -3.94 -8.06
C LEU A 82 -1.17 -3.98 -7.13
N PHE A 83 -0.46 -2.86 -6.97
CA PHE A 83 0.71 -2.79 -6.08
C PHE A 83 0.39 -2.30 -4.66
N PHE A 84 -0.76 -1.65 -4.45
CA PHE A 84 -1.19 -1.11 -3.15
C PHE A 84 -1.14 -2.14 -2.01
N PRO A 85 -1.55 -3.42 -2.19
CA PRO A 85 -1.48 -4.41 -1.12
C PRO A 85 -0.08 -4.64 -0.56
N ASN A 86 0.99 -4.44 -1.35
CA ASN A 86 2.37 -4.68 -0.92
C ASN A 86 2.79 -3.77 0.25
N ALA A 87 2.24 -2.56 0.35
CA ALA A 87 2.52 -1.65 1.45
C ALA A 87 2.09 -2.22 2.82
N PRO A 88 0.81 -2.55 3.05
CA PRO A 88 0.37 -3.19 4.28
C PRO A 88 0.77 -4.67 4.39
N TYR A 89 1.09 -5.36 3.29
CA TYR A 89 1.53 -6.76 3.27
C TYR A 89 2.74 -7.00 4.18
N ILE A 90 3.70 -6.06 4.21
CA ILE A 90 4.92 -6.15 5.03
C ILE A 90 4.60 -6.39 6.51
N LEU A 91 3.47 -5.90 7.01
CA LEU A 91 3.04 -6.16 8.38
C LEU A 91 2.85 -7.66 8.66
N THR A 92 2.40 -8.42 7.67
CA THR A 92 2.18 -9.87 7.79
C THR A 92 3.49 -10.66 7.82
N ASP A 93 4.63 -10.04 7.46
CA ASP A 93 5.93 -10.68 7.55
C ASP A 93 6.40 -10.89 9.00
N LEU A 94 5.72 -10.28 9.98
CA LEU A 94 5.86 -10.61 11.40
C LEU A 94 5.57 -12.10 11.69
N PHE A 95 4.77 -12.78 10.87
CA PHE A 95 4.55 -14.22 10.99
C PHE A 95 5.80 -15.07 10.72
N HIS A 96 6.85 -14.48 10.16
CA HIS A 96 8.15 -15.14 9.94
C HIS A 96 9.14 -14.94 11.09
N LEU A 97 8.76 -14.21 12.15
CA LEU A 97 9.59 -14.10 13.35
C LEU A 97 9.81 -15.48 13.96
N ASN A 98 11.08 -15.84 14.14
CA ASN A 98 11.47 -17.16 14.63
C ASN A 98 12.39 -17.01 15.85
N LEU A 99 12.16 -17.85 16.86
CA LEU A 99 12.96 -17.91 18.09
C LEU A 99 14.37 -18.48 17.84
N ASN A 100 14.57 -19.25 16.77
CA ASN A 100 15.82 -19.95 16.47
C ASN A 100 16.71 -19.21 15.45
N SER A 101 16.51 -17.90 15.31
CA SER A 101 17.32 -17.03 14.45
C SER A 101 18.69 -16.77 15.08
N SER A 102 19.74 -16.62 14.26
CA SER A 102 21.08 -16.22 14.71
C SER A 102 21.14 -14.77 15.21
N MET A 103 20.05 -14.02 15.04
CA MET A 103 19.88 -12.65 15.52
C MET A 103 19.01 -12.59 16.77
N PRO A 104 19.25 -11.64 17.69
CA PRO A 104 18.33 -11.38 18.78
C PRO A 104 16.93 -11.07 18.25
N MET A 105 15.91 -11.73 18.80
CA MET A 105 14.53 -11.58 18.36
C MET A 105 14.04 -10.12 18.34
N TRP A 106 14.45 -9.32 19.32
CA TRP A 106 14.08 -7.91 19.39
C TRP A 106 14.59 -7.12 18.19
N PHE A 107 15.75 -7.50 17.62
CA PHE A 107 16.30 -6.87 16.43
C PHE A 107 15.45 -7.20 15.21
N ASP A 108 15.16 -8.50 14.98
CA ASP A 108 14.33 -8.94 13.86
C ASP A 108 12.91 -8.35 13.94
N LEU A 109 12.35 -8.24 15.14
CA LEU A 109 11.07 -7.57 15.38
C LEU A 109 11.12 -6.09 14.99
N LEU A 110 12.10 -5.33 15.50
CA LEU A 110 12.22 -3.90 15.19
C LEU A 110 12.56 -3.66 13.71
N LEU A 111 13.31 -4.56 13.08
CA LEU A 111 13.59 -4.53 11.65
C LEU A 111 12.28 -4.62 10.86
N ILE A 112 11.49 -5.69 11.07
CA ILE A 112 10.22 -5.89 10.35
C ILE A 112 9.26 -4.74 10.62
N LEU A 113 9.14 -4.28 11.88
CA LEU A 113 8.26 -3.15 12.22
C LEU A 113 8.71 -1.85 11.54
N SER A 114 10.02 -1.61 11.40
CA SER A 114 10.53 -0.44 10.67
C SER A 114 10.13 -0.51 9.19
N PHE A 115 10.31 -1.67 8.54
CA PHE A 115 9.88 -1.88 7.16
C PHE A 115 8.35 -1.74 7.01
N ALA A 116 7.57 -2.32 7.92
CA ALA A 116 6.12 -2.25 7.91
C ALA A 116 5.64 -0.80 8.07
N TRP A 117 6.27 -0.03 8.95
CA TRP A 117 5.94 1.37 9.15
C TRP A 117 6.19 2.21 7.90
N VAL A 118 7.37 2.07 7.27
CA VAL A 118 7.70 2.80 6.04
C VAL A 118 6.79 2.37 4.89
N GLY A 119 6.50 1.07 4.77
CA GLY A 119 5.53 0.53 3.81
C GLY A 119 4.15 1.15 3.99
N LEU A 120 3.62 1.18 5.21
CA LEU A 120 2.34 1.83 5.52
C LEU A 120 2.35 3.34 5.20
N MET A 121 3.47 4.03 5.45
CA MET A 121 3.61 5.44 5.06
C MET A 121 3.49 5.61 3.54
N PHE A 122 4.18 4.80 2.74
CA PHE A 122 4.01 4.82 1.27
C PHE A 122 2.56 4.56 0.87
N GLY A 123 1.94 3.51 1.44
CA GLY A 123 0.55 3.13 1.18
C GLY A 123 -0.42 4.27 1.47
N PHE A 124 -0.46 4.78 2.69
CA PHE A 124 -1.42 5.81 3.10
C PHE A 124 -1.17 7.18 2.47
N MET A 125 0.08 7.58 2.26
CA MET A 125 0.37 8.80 1.51
C MET A 125 -0.12 8.70 0.07
N SER A 126 0.08 7.54 -0.57
CA SER A 126 -0.46 7.30 -1.92
C SER A 126 -2.00 7.33 -1.94
N LEU A 127 -2.66 6.78 -0.92
CA LEU A 127 -4.12 6.81 -0.82
C LEU A 127 -4.65 8.25 -0.63
N TRP A 128 -3.97 9.09 0.16
CA TRP A 128 -4.34 10.51 0.28
C TRP A 128 -4.24 11.26 -1.04
N ASP A 129 -3.30 10.89 -1.91
CA ASP A 129 -3.19 11.48 -3.24
C ASP A 129 -4.32 11.04 -4.15
N ILE A 130 -4.64 9.75 -4.12
CA ILE A 130 -5.81 9.21 -4.81
C ILE A 130 -7.08 9.91 -4.33
N GLU A 131 -7.26 10.14 -3.03
CA GLU A 131 -8.42 10.89 -2.50
C GLU A 131 -8.50 12.31 -3.07
N LYS A 132 -7.38 13.03 -3.17
CA LYS A 132 -7.35 14.38 -3.77
C LYS A 132 -7.76 14.33 -5.24
N ILE A 133 -7.21 13.39 -5.99
CA ILE A 133 -7.52 13.20 -7.41
C ILE A 133 -9.01 12.85 -7.59
N LEU A 134 -9.52 11.90 -6.80
CA LEU A 134 -10.93 11.51 -6.79
C LEU A 134 -11.85 12.68 -6.45
N THR A 135 -11.45 13.54 -5.50
CA THR A 135 -12.21 14.74 -5.13
C THR A 135 -12.36 15.68 -6.32
N ASN A 136 -11.28 15.94 -7.07
CA ASN A 136 -11.30 16.81 -8.24
C ASN A 136 -12.21 16.26 -9.35
N TYR A 137 -12.15 14.95 -9.61
CA TYR A 137 -13.07 14.29 -10.55
C TYR A 137 -14.52 14.33 -10.08
N TRP A 138 -14.76 14.11 -8.78
CA TRP A 138 -16.10 14.14 -8.21
C TRP A 138 -16.74 15.53 -8.32
N GLN A 139 -15.97 16.59 -8.04
CA GLN A 139 -16.42 17.99 -8.16
C GLN A 139 -16.76 18.39 -9.61
N SER A 140 -16.12 17.73 -10.58
CA SER A 140 -16.39 17.91 -12.01
C SER A 140 -17.54 17.03 -12.52
N SER A 141 -17.95 16.01 -11.75
CA SER A 141 -19.01 15.06 -12.12
C SER A 141 -20.42 15.61 -11.89
N ARG A 142 -21.39 15.11 -12.67
CA ARG A 142 -22.82 15.36 -12.45
C ARG A 142 -23.31 14.78 -11.12
N LEU A 143 -22.63 13.76 -10.59
CA LEU A 143 -22.95 13.08 -9.33
C LEU A 143 -22.79 13.96 -8.08
N LYS A 144 -22.06 15.08 -8.18
CA LYS A 144 -21.90 16.03 -7.06
C LYS A 144 -23.22 16.57 -6.51
N LYS A 145 -24.28 16.57 -7.33
CA LYS A 145 -25.63 16.99 -6.93
C LYS A 145 -26.33 15.97 -6.02
N ILE A 146 -25.91 14.70 -6.07
CA ILE A 146 -26.53 13.60 -5.33
C ILE A 146 -25.79 13.38 -4.01
N VAL A 147 -24.46 13.24 -4.05
CA VAL A 147 -23.63 12.99 -2.86
C VAL A 147 -22.46 13.95 -2.85
N LYS A 148 -22.20 14.57 -1.69
CA LYS A 148 -21.05 15.46 -1.48
C LYS A 148 -19.74 14.64 -1.52
N ALA A 149 -18.69 15.23 -2.09
CA ALA A 149 -17.36 14.60 -2.14
C ALA A 149 -16.83 14.22 -0.74
N THR A 150 -17.21 14.97 0.29
CA THR A 150 -16.87 14.71 1.70
C THR A 150 -17.40 13.39 2.25
N ILE A 151 -18.42 12.80 1.62
CA ILE A 151 -18.98 11.49 1.97
C ILE A 151 -18.52 10.44 0.97
N ALA A 152 -18.59 10.75 -0.33
CA ALA A 152 -18.26 9.79 -1.39
C ALA A 152 -16.79 9.34 -1.35
N VAL A 153 -15.85 10.27 -1.18
CA VAL A 153 -14.41 9.96 -1.22
C VAL A 153 -13.99 9.05 -0.05
N PRO A 154 -14.37 9.31 1.21
CA PRO A 154 -14.20 8.36 2.31
C PRO A 154 -14.73 6.96 2.05
N LEU A 155 -15.92 6.82 1.47
CA LEU A 155 -16.51 5.51 1.16
C LEU A 155 -15.68 4.76 0.11
N VAL A 156 -15.23 5.46 -0.93
CA VAL A 156 -14.32 4.88 -1.93
C VAL A 156 -13.00 4.47 -1.29
N SER A 157 -12.42 5.29 -0.41
CA SER A 157 -11.19 4.93 0.31
C SER A 157 -11.37 3.67 1.17
N MET A 158 -12.51 3.54 1.86
CA MET A 158 -12.82 2.34 2.63
C MET A 158 -12.94 1.09 1.75
N LEU A 159 -13.53 1.23 0.56
CA LEU A 159 -13.58 0.15 -0.43
C LEU A 159 -12.18 -0.20 -0.95
N LEU A 160 -11.33 0.79 -1.24
CA LEU A 160 -9.96 0.55 -1.69
C LEU A 160 -9.11 -0.13 -0.62
N LEU A 161 -9.29 0.22 0.66
CA LEU A 161 -8.67 -0.50 1.76
C LEU A 161 -9.17 -1.94 1.84
N LEU A 162 -10.46 -2.20 1.57
CA LEU A 162 -11.01 -3.56 1.59
C LEU A 162 -10.41 -4.41 0.46
N LEU A 163 -10.35 -3.86 -0.75
CA LEU A 163 -9.69 -4.50 -1.90
C LEU A 163 -8.19 -4.71 -1.64
N GLY A 164 -7.54 -3.73 -1.01
CA GLY A 164 -6.15 -3.84 -0.57
C GLY A 164 -5.95 -5.01 0.40
N SER A 165 -6.80 -5.12 1.42
CA SER A 165 -6.78 -6.21 2.39
C SER A 165 -7.03 -7.57 1.76
N PHE A 166 -7.92 -7.64 0.76
CA PHE A 166 -8.13 -8.87 -0.01
C PHE A 166 -6.86 -9.24 -0.80
N GLY A 167 -6.20 -8.25 -1.42
CA GLY A 167 -4.92 -8.43 -2.10
C GLY A 167 -3.81 -8.94 -1.16
N ILE A 168 -3.78 -8.50 0.10
CA ILE A 168 -2.84 -9.04 1.11
C ILE A 168 -3.09 -10.55 1.30
N TYR A 169 -4.35 -10.97 1.39
CA TYR A 169 -4.69 -12.38 1.52
C TYR A 169 -4.21 -13.19 0.31
N LEU A 170 -4.47 -12.70 -0.91
CA LEU A 170 -4.01 -13.35 -2.14
C LEU A 170 -2.49 -13.55 -2.13
N GLY A 171 -1.72 -12.50 -1.82
CA GLY A 171 -0.27 -12.62 -1.78
C GLY A 171 0.25 -13.48 -0.63
N ARG A 172 -0.43 -13.51 0.51
CA ARG A 172 0.14 -14.14 1.72
C ARG A 172 -0.19 -15.63 1.79
N TYR A 173 -1.41 -15.98 1.44
CA TYR A 173 -1.92 -17.34 1.58
C TYR A 173 -1.93 -18.09 0.25
N LEU A 174 -2.25 -17.41 -0.85
CA LEU A 174 -2.23 -18.01 -2.19
C LEU A 174 -0.90 -17.81 -2.92
N ARG A 175 0.00 -16.98 -2.36
CA ARG A 175 1.33 -16.66 -2.89
C ARG A 175 1.31 -16.00 -4.28
N TRP A 176 0.20 -15.36 -4.63
CA TRP A 176 0.08 -14.56 -5.84
C TRP A 176 0.87 -13.25 -5.72
N ASN A 177 1.74 -12.99 -6.68
CA ASN A 177 2.46 -11.73 -6.84
C ASN A 177 1.77 -10.82 -7.86
N SER A 178 2.12 -9.54 -7.79
CA SER A 178 1.68 -8.51 -8.73
C SER A 178 1.93 -8.84 -10.21
N TRP A 179 2.94 -9.65 -10.54
CA TRP A 179 3.32 -10.03 -11.91
C TRP A 179 2.56 -11.25 -12.44
N ASP A 180 1.96 -12.04 -11.56
CA ASP A 180 1.33 -13.31 -11.93
C ASP A 180 0.04 -13.09 -12.72
N ILE A 181 -0.53 -11.88 -12.66
CA ILE A 181 -1.63 -11.48 -13.54
C ILE A 181 -1.25 -11.54 -15.03
N ILE A 182 0.04 -11.45 -15.36
CA ILE A 182 0.56 -11.52 -16.72
C ILE A 182 0.95 -12.96 -17.06
N GLN A 183 1.53 -13.69 -16.10
CA GLN A 183 2.03 -15.05 -16.32
C GLN A 183 0.91 -16.10 -16.31
N GLU A 184 -0.03 -15.98 -15.36
CA GLU A 184 -1.12 -16.93 -15.14
C GLU A 184 -2.49 -16.24 -14.93
N PRO A 185 -2.98 -15.46 -15.92
CA PRO A 185 -4.20 -14.67 -15.76
C PRO A 185 -5.44 -15.50 -15.45
N PHE A 186 -5.55 -16.72 -16.01
CA PHE A 186 -6.73 -17.55 -15.81
C PHE A 186 -6.78 -18.17 -14.41
N SER A 187 -5.62 -18.59 -13.88
CA SER A 187 -5.50 -19.16 -12.53
C SER A 187 -5.90 -18.14 -11.46
N ILE A 188 -5.37 -16.92 -11.56
CA ILE A 188 -5.66 -15.86 -10.58
C ILE A 188 -7.13 -15.41 -10.66
N ILE A 189 -7.71 -15.32 -11.86
CA ILE A 189 -9.13 -14.98 -12.04
C ILE A 189 -10.02 -16.07 -11.46
N TYR A 190 -9.69 -17.34 -11.68
CA TYR A 190 -10.42 -18.47 -11.11
C TYR A 190 -10.39 -18.44 -9.58
N ASP A 191 -9.21 -18.26 -8.99
CA ASP A 191 -9.03 -18.19 -7.53
C ASP A 191 -9.81 -17.03 -6.89
N ILE A 192 -9.82 -15.86 -7.53
CA ILE A 192 -10.60 -14.71 -7.07
C ILE A 192 -12.09 -15.01 -7.23
N GLY A 193 -12.50 -15.52 -8.39
CA GLY A 193 -13.88 -15.84 -8.71
C GLY A 193 -14.50 -16.85 -7.75
N ASP A 194 -13.80 -17.94 -7.48
CA ASP A 194 -14.27 -19.00 -6.57
C ASP A 194 -14.49 -18.47 -5.14
N ARG A 195 -13.60 -17.60 -4.64
CA ARG A 195 -13.75 -16.98 -3.31
C ARG A 195 -14.90 -15.98 -3.21
N VAL A 196 -15.22 -15.31 -4.32
CA VAL A 196 -16.33 -14.34 -4.41
C VAL A 196 -17.68 -15.04 -4.60
N ILE A 197 -17.73 -16.10 -5.42
CA ILE A 197 -18.95 -16.86 -5.71
C ILE A 197 -19.30 -17.79 -4.54
N ASN A 198 -18.29 -18.41 -3.91
CA ASN A 198 -18.45 -19.37 -2.82
C ASN A 198 -17.84 -18.84 -1.49
N PRO A 199 -18.30 -17.71 -0.93
CA PRO A 199 -17.64 -17.08 0.21
C PRO A 199 -17.65 -17.95 1.47
N PHE A 200 -18.71 -18.75 1.68
CA PHE A 200 -18.84 -19.64 2.83
C PHE A 200 -17.89 -20.85 2.78
N SER A 201 -17.40 -21.21 1.58
CA SER A 201 -16.36 -22.25 1.43
C SER A 201 -14.96 -21.73 1.76
N HIS A 202 -14.79 -20.40 1.80
CA HIS A 202 -13.52 -19.72 2.04
C HIS A 202 -13.56 -18.79 3.28
N PRO A 203 -13.94 -19.29 4.47
CA PRO A 203 -14.09 -18.44 5.66
C PRO A 203 -12.79 -17.77 6.08
N ARG A 204 -11.63 -18.42 5.85
CA ARG A 204 -10.31 -17.84 6.14
C ARG A 204 -10.02 -16.59 5.29
N THR A 205 -10.39 -16.61 4.00
CA THR A 205 -10.21 -15.48 3.08
C THR A 205 -10.91 -14.24 3.63
N TRP A 206 -12.20 -14.38 3.95
CA TRP A 206 -13.02 -13.27 4.40
C TRP A 206 -12.67 -12.84 5.82
N GLY A 207 -12.33 -13.78 6.71
CA GLY A 207 -11.81 -13.47 8.04
C GLY A 207 -10.57 -12.57 7.97
N VAL A 208 -9.51 -13.03 7.30
CA VAL A 208 -8.27 -12.23 7.18
C VAL A 208 -8.53 -10.89 6.49
N THR A 209 -9.31 -10.89 5.40
CA THR A 209 -9.62 -9.66 4.63
C THR A 209 -10.34 -8.63 5.50
N LEU A 210 -11.37 -9.03 6.25
CA LEU A 210 -12.14 -8.13 7.10
C LEU A 210 -11.33 -7.64 8.30
N PHE A 211 -10.58 -8.52 8.98
CA PHE A 211 -9.74 -8.10 10.10
C PHE A 211 -8.61 -7.16 9.67
N MET A 212 -7.93 -7.45 8.56
CA MET A 212 -6.92 -6.52 8.02
C MET A 212 -7.55 -5.23 7.54
N TRP A 213 -8.74 -5.27 6.94
CA TRP A 213 -9.47 -4.06 6.56
C TRP A 213 -9.82 -3.19 7.77
N LEU A 214 -10.34 -3.78 8.84
CA LEU A 214 -10.62 -3.07 10.10
C LEU A 214 -9.35 -2.44 10.68
N PHE A 215 -8.26 -3.21 10.73
CA PHE A 215 -6.97 -2.72 11.21
C PHE A 215 -6.45 -1.55 10.37
N LEU A 216 -6.38 -1.71 9.04
CA LEU A 216 -5.89 -0.65 8.15
C LEU A 216 -6.79 0.58 8.18
N SER A 217 -8.10 0.40 8.31
CA SER A 217 -9.05 1.51 8.45
C SER A 217 -8.80 2.27 9.76
N LEU A 218 -8.60 1.56 10.87
CA LEU A 218 -8.28 2.17 12.17
C LEU A 218 -6.99 3.01 12.07
N VAL A 219 -5.92 2.45 11.51
CA VAL A 219 -4.65 3.16 11.35
C VAL A 219 -4.83 4.36 10.40
N TYR A 220 -5.48 4.17 9.26
CA TYR A 220 -5.68 5.22 8.28
C TYR A 220 -6.47 6.42 8.83
N TRP A 221 -7.60 6.17 9.49
CA TRP A 221 -8.43 7.22 10.07
C TRP A 221 -7.76 7.92 11.24
N SER A 222 -6.98 7.19 12.06
CA SER A 222 -6.20 7.82 13.14
C SER A 222 -5.16 8.80 12.59
N LEU A 223 -4.42 8.42 11.54
CA LEU A 223 -3.45 9.31 10.88
C LEU A 223 -4.15 10.51 10.21
N LYS A 224 -5.30 10.29 9.58
CA LYS A 224 -6.09 11.36 8.96
C LYS A 224 -6.62 12.36 9.98
N LEU A 225 -7.05 11.89 11.16
CA LEU A 225 -7.45 12.73 12.29
C LEU A 225 -6.28 13.58 12.82
N ILE A 226 -5.09 12.98 12.97
CA ILE A 226 -3.89 13.71 13.40
C ILE A 226 -3.55 14.80 12.38
N ARG A 227 -3.61 14.47 11.09
CA ARG A 227 -3.37 15.42 10.00
C ARG A 227 -4.36 16.58 10.01
N SER A 228 -5.65 16.31 10.26
CA SER A 228 -6.69 17.36 10.23
C SER A 228 -6.55 18.36 11.38
N ARG A 229 -5.91 18.02 12.50
CA ARG A 229 -5.64 18.98 13.60
C ARG A 229 -4.65 20.09 13.23
N ARG A 230 -3.88 19.91 12.15
CA ARG A 230 -2.85 20.85 11.69
C ARG A 230 -3.34 21.81 10.60
N ASN A 231 -4.54 21.60 10.07
CA ASN A 231 -5.20 22.48 9.11
C ASN A 231 -6.25 23.33 9.82
#